data_AF-A0A3C0HA64-F1
#
_entry.id   AF-A0A3C0HA64-F1
#
_cell.length_a   1.000
_cell.length_b   1.000
_cell.length_c   1.000
_cell.angle_alpha   90.00
_cell.angle_beta   90.00
_cell.angle_gamma   90.00
#
_symmetry.space_group_name_H-M   'P 1'
#
loop_
_entity.id
_entity.type
_entity.pdbx_description
1 polymer ?
#
loop_
_entity_poly.entity_id
_entity_poly.type
_entity_poly.pdbx_seq_one_letter_code
_entity_poly.pdbx_strand_id
1 'polypeptide(L)'
;PFAVATPKGEDQFFPMNDGKVPLPPGGFPHQSATPILHDEYQERDIIRILVNHGCLIYDKDSNVTVCQHIVANIRDDIDKIDNPLYKQMLEMAMSAIDRGDQVTAELYANTQDTNMSKVVVELMADPYTYAGWQHKGVYLQTQKPPEENQVLDTDQAILRFRLVKIKKLIDLVEKKIKEFTVNQNSSEEFLLNIRVLQKLKDERNTIAKKLNAVIF
;
A
#
# COMPACT_ATOMS: atom_id res chain seq x y z
N PRO A 1 -65.64 6.20 32.02
CA PRO A 1 -64.52 5.80 32.91
C PRO A 1 -63.33 5.30 32.08
N PHE A 2 -62.49 6.24 31.63
CA PHE A 2 -61.18 5.95 31.04
C PHE A 2 -60.16 6.58 31.98
N ALA A 3 -59.29 5.75 32.55
CA ALA A 3 -58.26 6.17 33.49
C ALA A 3 -57.04 6.71 32.74
N VAL A 4 -56.56 7.87 33.20
CA VAL A 4 -55.35 8.57 32.79
C VAL A 4 -54.11 7.76 33.22
N ALA A 5 -53.16 7.57 32.32
CA ALA A 5 -51.80 7.14 32.64
C ALA A 5 -50.82 8.28 32.33
N THR A 6 -50.26 8.84 33.40
CA THR A 6 -49.18 9.85 33.44
C THR A 6 -47.82 9.25 33.05
N PRO A 7 -46.86 10.07 32.58
CA PRO A 7 -45.52 9.62 32.19
C PRO A 7 -44.60 9.45 33.42
N LYS A 8 -43.83 8.36 33.44
CA LYS A 8 -42.67 8.11 34.32
C LYS A 8 -41.70 7.26 33.49
N GLY A 9 -40.41 7.57 33.33
CA GLY A 9 -39.62 8.64 33.91
C GLY A 9 -38.20 8.65 33.33
N GLU A 10 -37.49 9.72 33.69
CA GLU A 10 -36.03 9.87 33.78
C GLU A 10 -35.25 10.13 32.49
N ASP A 11 -35.21 11.42 32.14
CA ASP A 11 -34.00 12.07 31.61
C ASP A 11 -32.80 11.73 32.50
N GLN A 12 -32.00 10.74 32.09
CA GLN A 12 -30.71 10.48 32.70
C GLN A 12 -29.74 11.58 32.29
N PHE A 13 -29.75 12.65 33.09
CA PHE A 13 -28.68 13.61 33.23
C PHE A 13 -27.37 12.84 33.45
N PHE A 14 -26.50 12.82 32.44
CA PHE A 14 -25.16 12.26 32.58
C PHE A 14 -24.39 13.13 33.57
N PRO A 15 -23.97 12.61 34.75
CA PRO A 15 -23.15 13.39 35.64
C PRO A 15 -21.78 13.61 34.99
N MET A 16 -21.46 14.88 34.69
CA MET A 16 -20.10 15.32 34.50
C MET A 16 -19.35 15.10 35.83
N ASN A 17 -18.56 14.02 35.92
CA ASN A 17 -17.52 13.91 36.94
C ASN A 17 -16.33 13.09 36.43
N ASP A 18 -15.21 13.80 36.26
CA ASP A 18 -13.80 13.37 36.29
C ASP A 18 -13.39 12.04 35.62
N GLY A 19 -13.30 12.09 34.29
CA GLY A 19 -12.05 11.71 33.62
C GLY A 19 -11.64 10.23 33.57
N LYS A 20 -12.54 9.25 33.74
CA LYS A 20 -12.27 7.85 33.36
C LYS A 20 -13.54 7.17 32.81
N VAL A 21 -13.60 7.01 31.50
CA VAL A 21 -14.62 6.16 30.84
C VAL A 21 -14.25 4.70 31.12
N PRO A 22 -15.14 3.86 31.66
CA PRO A 22 -14.84 2.45 31.91
C PRO A 22 -14.71 1.71 30.57
N LEU A 23 -13.58 1.03 30.38
CA LEU A 23 -13.33 0.17 29.23
C LEU A 23 -14.28 -1.05 29.26
N PRO A 24 -14.87 -1.45 28.13
CA PRO A 24 -15.69 -2.65 28.06
C PRO A 24 -14.86 -3.90 28.37
N PRO A 25 -15.40 -4.87 29.13
CA PRO A 25 -14.71 -6.12 29.44
C PRO A 25 -14.74 -7.03 28.21
N GLY A 26 -13.73 -6.89 27.37
CA GLY A 26 -13.58 -7.66 26.14
C GLY A 26 -12.42 -7.11 25.34
N GLY A 27 -11.20 -7.47 25.74
CA GLY A 27 -10.01 -7.11 24.98
C GLY A 27 -10.11 -7.68 23.58
N PHE A 28 -10.11 -6.81 22.56
CA PHE A 28 -9.84 -7.23 21.20
C PHE A 28 -8.49 -7.96 21.21
N PRO A 29 -8.36 -9.16 20.62
CA PRO A 29 -7.07 -9.82 20.53
C PRO A 29 -6.11 -8.86 19.83
N HIS A 30 -5.16 -8.34 20.59
CA HIS A 30 -4.00 -7.65 20.05
C HIS A 30 -3.21 -8.74 19.36
N GLN A 31 -3.47 -8.95 18.07
CA GLN A 31 -2.59 -9.75 17.24
C GLN A 31 -1.22 -9.12 17.41
N SER A 32 -0.27 -9.88 17.94
CA SER A 32 1.11 -9.46 18.09
C SER A 32 1.63 -9.17 16.69
N ALA A 33 1.56 -7.90 16.29
CA ALA A 33 2.19 -7.43 15.07
C ALA A 33 3.68 -7.67 15.27
N THR A 34 4.19 -8.75 14.68
CA THR A 34 5.59 -8.82 14.30
C THR A 34 5.92 -7.48 13.64
N PRO A 35 7.09 -6.89 13.90
CA PRO A 35 7.49 -5.66 13.24
C PRO A 35 7.61 -5.96 11.74
N ILE A 36 6.52 -5.75 11.01
CA ILE A 36 6.45 -5.94 9.57
C ILE A 36 7.52 -5.00 9.00
N LEU A 37 8.42 -5.60 8.22
CA LEU A 37 9.50 -4.90 7.55
C LEU A 37 8.88 -3.72 6.80
N HIS A 38 9.30 -2.48 7.05
CA HIS A 38 8.65 -1.27 6.55
C HIS A 38 8.43 -1.25 5.02
N ASP A 39 9.20 -2.05 4.27
CA ASP A 39 9.09 -2.22 2.81
C ASP A 39 8.00 -3.20 2.38
N GLU A 40 7.73 -4.24 3.18
CA GLU A 40 6.78 -5.30 2.84
C GLU A 40 5.36 -4.74 2.64
N TYR A 41 5.00 -3.69 3.38
CA TYR A 41 3.73 -3.00 3.17
C TYR A 41 3.58 -2.43 1.76
N GLN A 42 4.66 -1.92 1.17
CA GLN A 42 4.62 -1.27 -0.13
C GLN A 42 4.57 -2.32 -1.23
N GLU A 43 5.24 -3.45 -1.03
CA GLU A 43 5.11 -4.62 -1.89
C GLU A 43 3.70 -5.20 -1.82
N ARG A 44 3.16 -5.38 -0.61
CA ARG A 44 1.79 -5.85 -0.37
C ARG A 44 0.76 -4.92 -1.02
N ASP A 45 0.99 -3.60 -0.97
CA ASP A 45 0.09 -2.62 -1.58
C ASP A 45 0.05 -2.73 -3.11
N ILE A 46 1.20 -2.99 -3.76
CA ILE A 46 1.23 -3.29 -5.19
C ILE A 46 0.42 -4.57 -5.50
N ILE A 47 0.59 -5.63 -4.70
CA ILE A 47 -0.18 -6.87 -4.89
C ILE A 47 -1.68 -6.65 -4.66
N ARG A 48 -2.06 -5.86 -3.66
CA ARG A 48 -3.46 -5.46 -3.41
C ARG A 48 -4.08 -4.86 -4.66
N ILE A 49 -3.40 -3.91 -5.30
CA ILE A 49 -3.90 -3.24 -6.50
C ILE A 49 -4.00 -4.21 -7.67
N LEU A 50 -3.02 -5.11 -7.85
CA LEU A 50 -3.08 -6.13 -8.90
C LEU A 50 -4.28 -7.07 -8.73
N VAL A 51 -4.55 -7.50 -7.50
CA VAL A 51 -5.66 -8.42 -7.17
C VAL A 51 -7.01 -7.73 -7.36
N ASN A 52 -7.18 -6.52 -6.82
CA ASN A 52 -8.48 -5.84 -6.78
C ASN A 52 -8.79 -5.00 -8.03
N HIS A 53 -7.76 -4.44 -8.68
CA HIS A 53 -7.92 -3.46 -9.75
C HIS A 53 -7.15 -3.82 -11.03
N GLY A 54 -6.44 -4.96 -11.08
CA GLY A 54 -5.52 -5.30 -12.17
C GLY A 54 -6.13 -5.30 -13.57
N CYS A 55 -7.37 -5.76 -13.70
CA CYS A 55 -8.11 -5.80 -14.96
C CYS A 55 -8.81 -4.48 -15.33
N LEU A 56 -8.82 -3.49 -14.43
CA LEU A 56 -9.43 -2.19 -14.68
C LEU A 56 -8.56 -1.37 -15.64
N ILE A 57 -9.20 -0.46 -16.37
CA ILE A 57 -8.52 0.47 -17.27
C ILE A 57 -7.82 1.57 -16.46
N TYR A 58 -6.52 1.72 -16.70
CA TYR A 58 -5.70 2.81 -16.17
C TYR A 58 -5.79 4.03 -17.10
N ASP A 59 -5.54 3.82 -18.40
CA ASP A 59 -5.64 4.87 -19.43
C ASP A 59 -6.64 4.46 -20.51
N LYS A 60 -7.69 5.26 -20.66
CA LYS A 60 -8.76 5.03 -21.62
C LYS A 60 -8.33 5.30 -23.05
N ASP A 61 -7.41 6.24 -23.26
CA ASP A 61 -7.00 6.66 -24.60
C ASP A 61 -6.09 5.60 -25.24
N SER A 62 -5.17 5.04 -24.44
CA SER A 62 -4.25 3.98 -24.87
C SER A 62 -4.79 2.55 -24.63
N ASN A 63 -5.97 2.42 -24.01
CA ASN A 63 -6.57 1.14 -23.58
C ASN A 63 -5.61 0.26 -22.76
N VAL A 64 -4.87 0.88 -21.84
CA VAL A 64 -3.89 0.21 -20.96
C VAL A 64 -4.55 -0.14 -19.64
N THR A 65 -4.37 -1.38 -19.18
CA THR A 65 -4.87 -1.82 -17.87
C THR A 65 -3.95 -1.41 -16.73
N VAL A 66 -4.48 -1.35 -15.51
CA VAL A 66 -3.70 -1.10 -14.29
C VAL A 66 -2.55 -2.10 -14.16
N CYS A 67 -2.80 -3.38 -14.40
CA CYS A 67 -1.76 -4.41 -14.32
C CYS A 67 -0.63 -4.16 -15.34
N GLN A 68 -0.96 -3.85 -16.59
CA GLN A 68 0.04 -3.53 -17.61
C GLN A 68 0.88 -2.32 -17.22
N HIS A 69 0.24 -1.28 -16.68
CA HIS A 69 0.94 -0.09 -16.19
C HIS A 69 1.89 -0.42 -15.03
N ILE A 70 1.45 -1.18 -14.02
CA ILE A 70 2.28 -1.59 -12.89
C ILE A 70 3.47 -2.43 -13.36
N VAL A 71 3.23 -3.45 -14.19
CA VAL A 71 4.29 -4.33 -14.69
C VAL A 71 5.32 -3.55 -15.50
N ALA A 72 4.90 -2.66 -16.40
CA ALA A 72 5.83 -1.83 -17.17
C ALA A 72 6.74 -0.97 -16.28
N ASN A 73 6.26 -0.56 -15.11
CA ASN A 73 7.00 0.30 -14.17
C ASN A 73 7.89 -0.46 -13.18
N ILE A 74 7.71 -1.78 -13.02
CA ILE A 74 8.38 -2.61 -12.01
C ILE A 74 9.21 -3.75 -12.64
N ARG A 75 9.00 -4.10 -13.92
CA ARG A 75 9.64 -5.25 -14.60
C ARG A 75 11.16 -5.32 -14.39
N ASP A 76 11.85 -4.19 -14.52
CA ASP A 76 13.32 -4.12 -14.38
C ASP A 76 13.81 -4.22 -12.93
N ASP A 77 12.91 -4.01 -11.97
CA ASP A 77 13.19 -3.97 -10.53
C ASP A 77 12.61 -5.15 -9.76
N ILE A 78 12.10 -6.17 -10.46
CA ILE A 78 11.43 -7.32 -9.82
C ILE A 78 12.34 -8.10 -8.87
N ASP A 79 13.64 -8.16 -9.17
CA ASP A 79 14.63 -8.83 -8.32
C ASP A 79 14.91 -8.08 -7.01
N LYS A 80 14.44 -6.84 -6.89
CA LYS A 80 14.56 -6.02 -5.68
C LYS A 80 13.41 -6.24 -4.70
N ILE A 81 12.46 -7.11 -5.03
CA ILE A 81 11.33 -7.47 -4.15
C ILE A 81 11.81 -8.44 -3.09
N ASP A 82 11.61 -8.09 -1.83
CA ASP A 82 12.13 -8.85 -0.70
C ASP A 82 11.22 -10.02 -0.33
N ASN A 83 9.89 -9.85 -0.41
CA ASN A 83 8.97 -10.93 -0.10
C ASN A 83 8.86 -11.90 -1.30
N PRO A 84 9.27 -13.17 -1.15
CA PRO A 84 9.29 -14.14 -2.25
C PRO A 84 7.88 -14.49 -2.77
N LEU A 85 6.86 -14.46 -1.90
CA LEU A 85 5.48 -14.72 -2.29
C LEU A 85 4.94 -13.58 -3.17
N TYR A 86 5.22 -12.33 -2.80
CA TYR A 86 4.82 -11.17 -3.61
C TYR A 86 5.58 -11.11 -4.93
N LYS A 87 6.86 -11.47 -4.93
CA LYS A 87 7.65 -11.63 -6.16
C LYS A 87 7.00 -12.66 -7.08
N GLN A 88 6.67 -13.84 -6.58
CA GLN A 88 6.01 -14.91 -7.34
C GLN A 88 4.66 -14.44 -7.92
N MET A 89 3.85 -13.71 -7.14
CA MET A 89 2.58 -13.16 -7.63
C MET A 89 2.78 -12.15 -8.77
N LEU A 90 3.81 -11.31 -8.69
CA LEU A 90 4.15 -10.39 -9.79
C LEU A 90 4.63 -11.12 -11.04
N GLU A 91 5.47 -12.15 -10.90
CA GLU A 91 5.93 -12.99 -12.02
C GLU A 91 4.76 -13.68 -12.74
N MET A 92 3.75 -14.14 -11.99
CA MET A 92 2.53 -14.69 -12.58
C MET A 92 1.72 -13.63 -13.34
N ALA A 93 1.63 -12.40 -12.82
CA ALA A 93 0.97 -11.29 -13.50
C ALA A 93 1.68 -10.97 -14.83
N MET A 94 3.01 -10.92 -14.83
CA MET A 94 3.82 -10.71 -16.04
C MET A 94 3.59 -11.82 -17.05
N SER A 95 3.61 -13.07 -16.60
CA SER A 95 3.36 -14.23 -17.45
C SER A 95 1.95 -14.21 -18.05
N ALA A 96 0.95 -13.76 -17.30
CA ALA A 96 -0.42 -13.58 -17.80
C ALA A 96 -0.49 -12.48 -18.87
N ILE A 97 0.14 -11.33 -18.63
CA ILE A 97 0.22 -10.25 -19.63
C ILE A 97 0.92 -10.70 -20.90
N ASP A 98 2.05 -11.41 -20.79
CA ASP A 98 2.82 -11.89 -21.94
C ASP A 98 2.00 -12.92 -22.76
N ARG A 99 1.02 -13.62 -22.16
CA ARG A 99 0.05 -14.48 -22.85
C ARG A 99 -1.20 -13.76 -23.38
N GLY A 100 -1.40 -12.49 -23.00
CA GLY A 100 -2.62 -11.73 -23.31
C GLY A 100 -3.82 -12.05 -22.40
N ASP A 101 -3.58 -12.74 -21.28
CA ASP A 101 -4.61 -13.05 -20.28
C ASP A 101 -4.92 -11.84 -19.41
N GLN A 102 -6.11 -11.81 -18.83
CA GLN A 102 -6.50 -10.80 -17.84
C GLN A 102 -5.91 -11.16 -16.47
N VAL A 103 -5.44 -10.14 -15.75
CA VAL A 103 -4.97 -10.29 -14.36
C VAL A 103 -6.11 -9.96 -13.41
N THR A 104 -6.71 -11.00 -12.85
CA THR A 104 -7.82 -10.93 -11.88
C THR A 104 -7.46 -11.71 -10.62
N ALA A 105 -8.22 -11.54 -9.54
CA ALA A 105 -8.05 -12.32 -8.32
C ALA A 105 -8.08 -13.85 -8.55
N GLU A 106 -8.86 -14.31 -9.53
CA GLU A 106 -8.99 -15.72 -9.89
C GLU A 106 -7.68 -16.33 -10.39
N LEU A 107 -6.84 -15.54 -11.09
CA LEU A 107 -5.51 -15.97 -11.54
C LEU A 107 -4.68 -16.48 -10.36
N TYR A 108 -4.76 -15.79 -9.23
CA TYR A 108 -4.02 -16.11 -8.03
C TYR A 108 -4.71 -17.20 -7.19
N ALA A 109 -6.04 -17.14 -7.09
CA ALA A 109 -6.83 -18.08 -6.29
C ALA A 109 -6.78 -19.52 -6.83
N ASN A 110 -6.64 -19.69 -8.15
CA ASN A 110 -6.57 -21.00 -8.81
C ASN A 110 -5.21 -21.71 -8.66
N THR A 111 -4.25 -21.11 -7.95
CA THR A 111 -2.92 -21.69 -7.72
C THR A 111 -3.00 -22.81 -6.67
N GLN A 112 -2.17 -23.85 -6.80
CA GLN A 112 -2.08 -24.93 -5.80
C GLN A 112 -1.48 -24.46 -4.45
N ASP A 113 -0.93 -23.25 -4.40
CA ASP A 113 -0.31 -22.71 -3.20
C ASP A 113 -1.35 -22.13 -2.23
N THR A 114 -1.53 -22.84 -1.12
CA THR A 114 -2.46 -22.45 -0.05
C THR A 114 -2.11 -21.09 0.58
N ASN A 115 -0.83 -20.70 0.62
CA ASN A 115 -0.43 -19.42 1.20
C ASN A 115 -0.86 -18.25 0.32
N MET A 116 -0.71 -18.40 -1.00
CA MET A 116 -1.13 -17.40 -1.97
C MET A 116 -2.65 -17.19 -1.92
N SER A 117 -3.43 -18.26 -1.94
CA SER A 117 -4.90 -18.16 -1.86
C SER A 117 -5.35 -17.45 -0.57
N LYS A 118 -4.69 -17.70 0.57
CA LYS A 118 -4.98 -16.98 1.82
C LYS A 118 -4.70 -15.48 1.72
N VAL A 119 -3.56 -15.11 1.15
CA VAL A 119 -3.20 -13.69 0.94
C VAL A 119 -4.21 -13.02 0.02
N VAL A 120 -4.60 -13.66 -1.08
CA VAL A 120 -5.62 -13.12 -2.00
C VAL A 120 -6.93 -12.88 -1.27
N VAL A 121 -7.41 -13.85 -0.49
CA VAL A 121 -8.64 -13.71 0.30
C VAL A 121 -8.51 -12.55 1.31
N GLU A 122 -7.37 -12.39 1.97
CA GLU A 122 -7.13 -11.28 2.89
C GLU A 122 -7.10 -9.93 2.17
N LEU A 123 -6.51 -9.85 0.97
CA LEU A 123 -6.42 -8.62 0.18
C LEU A 123 -7.75 -8.21 -0.46
N MET A 124 -8.61 -9.19 -0.77
CA MET A 124 -9.97 -8.96 -1.26
C MET A 124 -10.95 -8.63 -0.14
N ALA A 125 -10.68 -9.11 1.08
CA ALA A 125 -11.49 -8.76 2.23
C ALA A 125 -11.25 -7.28 2.56
N ASP A 126 -12.23 -6.43 2.29
CA ASP A 126 -12.20 -5.06 2.76
C ASP A 126 -12.64 -5.03 4.23
N PRO A 127 -11.75 -4.76 5.20
CA PRO A 127 -12.14 -4.70 6.60
C PRO A 127 -13.04 -3.49 6.90
N TYR A 128 -13.18 -2.53 5.97
CA TYR A 128 -13.90 -1.29 6.19
C TYR A 128 -14.87 -0.98 5.05
N THR A 129 -16.09 -1.53 5.12
CA THR A 129 -17.17 -1.05 4.26
C THR A 129 -17.43 0.42 4.55
N TYR A 130 -17.40 1.27 3.52
CA TYR A 130 -17.80 2.67 3.65
C TYR A 130 -19.18 2.72 4.32
N ALA A 131 -19.33 3.50 5.39
CA ALA A 131 -20.47 3.44 6.31
C ALA A 131 -21.82 3.92 5.71
N GLY A 132 -21.96 3.89 4.38
CA GLY A 132 -23.20 4.18 3.67
C GLY A 132 -23.67 5.63 3.85
N TRP A 133 -22.77 6.57 4.15
CA TRP A 133 -23.11 7.99 4.32
C TRP A 133 -23.79 8.58 3.08
N GLN A 134 -23.57 8.00 1.91
CA GLN A 134 -24.29 8.31 0.66
C GLN A 134 -25.80 8.12 0.81
N HIS A 135 -26.27 7.08 1.52
CA HIS A 135 -27.69 6.88 1.80
C HIS A 135 -28.27 7.95 2.74
N LYS A 136 -27.40 8.66 3.47
CA LYS A 136 -27.76 9.80 4.33
C LYS A 136 -27.55 11.15 3.62
N GLY A 137 -27.33 11.16 2.30
CA GLY A 137 -27.16 12.38 1.51
C GLY A 137 -25.80 13.05 1.68
N VAL A 138 -24.82 12.39 2.31
CA VAL A 138 -23.46 12.91 2.49
C VAL A 138 -22.54 12.17 1.53
N TYR A 139 -22.02 12.91 0.55
CA TYR A 139 -21.13 12.39 -0.49
C TYR A 139 -19.71 12.97 -0.32
N LEU A 140 -18.69 12.22 -0.75
CA LEU A 140 -17.36 12.79 -0.90
C LEU A 140 -17.41 13.91 -1.95
N GLN A 141 -16.98 15.12 -1.57
CA GLN A 141 -17.04 16.30 -2.44
C GLN A 141 -15.77 16.50 -3.26
N THR A 142 -14.63 16.01 -2.75
CA THR A 142 -13.30 16.26 -3.31
C THR A 142 -12.62 15.01 -3.84
N GLN A 143 -13.16 13.82 -3.55
CA GLN A 143 -12.52 12.54 -3.80
C GLN A 143 -13.52 11.55 -4.41
N LYS A 144 -13.00 10.70 -5.29
CA LYS A 144 -13.74 9.56 -5.83
C LYS A 144 -13.90 8.48 -4.76
N PRO A 145 -14.92 7.61 -4.87
CA PRO A 145 -14.95 6.40 -4.05
C PRO A 145 -13.70 5.54 -4.34
N PRO A 146 -13.22 4.75 -3.36
CA PRO A 146 -12.03 3.91 -3.52
C PRO A 146 -12.06 3.04 -4.79
N GLU A 147 -13.21 2.45 -5.09
CA GLU A 147 -13.44 1.60 -6.27
C GLU A 147 -13.20 2.29 -7.62
N GLU A 148 -13.31 3.61 -7.68
CA GLU A 148 -13.15 4.40 -8.92
C GLU A 148 -11.84 5.22 -8.93
N ASN A 149 -11.01 5.03 -7.90
CA ASN A 149 -9.78 5.78 -7.70
C ASN A 149 -8.53 5.00 -8.15
N GLN A 150 -8.69 3.96 -8.97
CA GLN A 150 -7.61 3.03 -9.32
C GLN A 150 -6.39 3.70 -9.96
N VAL A 151 -6.58 4.77 -10.74
CA VAL A 151 -5.47 5.49 -11.41
C VAL A 151 -4.55 6.16 -10.39
N LEU A 152 -5.13 6.98 -9.50
CA LEU A 152 -4.36 7.68 -8.47
C LEU A 152 -3.80 6.71 -7.42
N ASP A 153 -4.54 5.65 -7.10
CA ASP A 153 -4.08 4.60 -6.18
C ASP A 153 -2.84 3.88 -6.76
N THR A 154 -2.90 3.51 -8.03
CA THR A 154 -1.77 2.88 -8.76
C THR A 154 -0.55 3.79 -8.80
N ASP A 155 -0.72 5.06 -9.18
CA ASP A 155 0.39 6.02 -9.26
C ASP A 155 1.08 6.19 -7.91
N GLN A 156 0.29 6.35 -6.84
CA GLN A 156 0.83 6.50 -5.49
C GLN A 156 1.56 5.25 -5.02
N ALA A 157 1.01 4.06 -5.27
CA ALA A 157 1.63 2.80 -4.87
C ALA A 157 2.98 2.60 -5.57
N ILE A 158 3.06 2.84 -6.88
CA ILE A 158 4.33 2.76 -7.65
C ILE A 158 5.35 3.76 -7.10
N LEU A 159 4.95 5.00 -6.83
CA LEU A 159 5.84 6.02 -6.29
C LEU A 159 6.34 5.65 -4.88
N ARG A 160 5.48 5.12 -4.01
CA ARG A 160 5.85 4.66 -2.67
C ARG A 160 6.80 3.47 -2.72
N PHE A 161 6.52 2.49 -3.57
CA PHE A 161 7.41 1.35 -3.81
C PHE A 161 8.81 1.83 -4.24
N ARG A 162 8.90 2.66 -5.29
CA ARG A 162 10.19 3.23 -5.73
C ARG A 162 10.91 4.00 -4.64
N LEU A 163 10.18 4.79 -3.85
CA LEU A 163 10.77 5.56 -2.77
C LEU A 163 11.48 4.66 -1.76
N VAL A 164 10.89 3.52 -1.40
CA VAL A 164 11.53 2.59 -0.46
C VAL A 164 12.74 1.92 -1.10
N LYS A 165 12.65 1.48 -2.37
CA LYS A 165 13.79 0.88 -3.08
C LYS A 165 14.96 1.85 -3.25
N ILE A 166 14.70 3.12 -3.56
CA ILE A 166 15.73 4.15 -3.64
C ILE A 166 16.37 4.40 -2.27
N LYS A 167 15.60 4.43 -1.18
CA LYS A 167 16.15 4.56 0.18
C LYS A 167 17.12 3.41 0.50
N LYS A 168 16.73 2.17 0.21
CA LYS A 168 17.62 1.00 0.37
C LYS A 168 18.90 1.12 -0.47
N LEU A 169 18.80 1.60 -1.71
CA LEU A 169 19.96 1.83 -2.57
C LEU A 169 20.89 2.94 -2.02
N ILE A 170 20.32 4.03 -1.51
CA ILE A 170 21.08 5.09 -0.83
C ILE A 170 21.85 4.51 0.35
N ASP A 171 21.19 3.74 1.22
CA ASP A 171 21.84 3.14 2.39
C ASP A 171 23.00 2.21 1.99
N LEU A 172 22.85 1.46 0.90
CA LEU A 172 23.90 0.60 0.35
C LEU A 172 25.09 1.42 -0.15
N VAL A 173 24.84 2.45 -0.95
CA VAL A 173 25.90 3.32 -1.49
C VAL A 173 26.61 4.08 -0.36
N GLU A 174 25.88 4.55 0.66
CA GLU A 174 26.47 5.21 1.82
C GLU A 174 27.36 4.26 2.64
N LYS A 175 26.99 2.97 2.78
CA LYS A 175 27.86 1.95 3.39
C LYS A 175 29.15 1.75 2.59
N LYS A 176 29.05 1.62 1.26
CA LYS A 176 30.23 1.50 0.37
C LYS A 176 31.17 2.70 0.51
N ILE A 177 30.63 3.92 0.53
CA ILE A 177 31.43 5.15 0.71
C ILE A 177 32.19 5.14 2.05
N LYS A 178 31.55 4.68 3.13
CA LYS A 178 32.20 4.55 4.44
C LYS A 178 33.34 3.52 4.40
N GLU A 179 33.15 2.39 3.74
CA GLU A 179 34.18 1.36 3.57
C GLU A 179 35.41 1.86 2.78
N PHE A 180 35.19 2.62 1.70
CA PHE A 180 36.28 3.21 0.92
C PHE A 180 37.12 4.21 1.72
N THR A 181 36.48 4.98 2.61
CA THR A 181 37.17 5.95 3.47
C THR A 181 38.12 5.26 4.45
N VAL A 182 37.80 4.04 4.88
CA VAL A 182 38.62 3.24 5.80
C VAL A 182 39.79 2.55 5.08
N ASN A 183 39.57 2.08 3.85
CA ASN A 183 40.53 1.23 3.12
C ASN A 183 41.51 2.00 2.20
N GLN A 184 41.49 3.34 2.18
CA GLN A 184 42.33 4.20 1.30
C GLN A 184 42.34 3.78 -0.18
N ASN A 185 41.22 3.27 -0.70
CA ASN A 185 41.14 2.74 -2.07
C ASN A 185 40.74 3.82 -3.10
N SER A 186 41.16 3.56 -4.34
CA SER A 186 41.04 4.33 -5.59
C SER A 186 40.10 5.55 -5.59
N SER A 187 40.68 6.73 -5.88
CA SER A 187 39.96 8.02 -5.96
C SER A 187 38.78 8.01 -6.94
N GLU A 188 38.87 7.22 -8.02
CA GLU A 188 37.85 7.20 -9.07
C GLU A 188 36.54 6.51 -8.64
N GLU A 189 36.62 5.33 -8.01
CA GLU A 189 35.44 4.60 -7.53
C GLU A 189 34.72 5.38 -6.42
N PHE A 190 35.48 6.05 -5.55
CA PHE A 190 34.92 6.93 -4.53
C PHE A 190 34.12 8.08 -5.16
N LEU A 191 34.71 8.79 -6.14
CA LEU A 191 34.02 9.88 -6.85
C LEU A 191 32.78 9.40 -7.59
N LEU A 192 32.84 8.21 -8.21
CA LEU A 192 31.67 7.60 -8.87
C LEU A 192 30.53 7.36 -7.88
N ASN A 193 30.82 6.74 -6.73
CA ASN A 193 29.81 6.47 -5.70
C ASN A 193 29.18 7.77 -5.16
N ILE A 194 29.95 8.85 -5.01
CA ILE A 194 29.42 10.16 -4.62
C ILE A 194 28.44 10.73 -5.66
N ARG A 195 28.77 10.64 -6.96
CA ARG A 195 27.85 11.07 -8.03
C ARG A 195 26.57 10.23 -8.06
N VAL A 196 26.69 8.92 -7.89
CA VAL A 196 25.54 8.01 -7.80
C VAL A 196 24.65 8.40 -6.61
N LEU A 197 25.25 8.64 -5.44
CA LEU A 197 24.52 9.06 -4.24
C LEU A 197 23.76 10.38 -4.46
N GLN A 198 24.37 11.36 -5.10
CA GLN A 198 23.72 12.64 -5.44
C GLN A 198 22.50 12.40 -6.33
N LYS A 199 22.66 11.64 -7.43
CA LYS A 199 21.57 11.33 -8.35
C LYS A 199 20.40 10.60 -7.65
N LEU A 200 20.70 9.63 -6.79
CA LEU A 200 19.69 8.90 -6.02
C LEU A 200 18.94 9.82 -5.03
N LYS A 201 19.64 10.74 -4.37
CA LYS A 201 19.03 11.72 -3.46
C LYS A 201 18.11 12.70 -4.21
N ASP A 202 18.50 13.13 -5.40
CA ASP A 202 17.67 14.00 -6.25
C ASP A 202 16.40 13.30 -6.73
N GLU A 203 16.52 12.04 -7.14
CA GLU A 203 15.38 11.21 -7.55
C GLU A 203 14.41 10.98 -6.38
N ARG A 204 14.94 10.60 -5.21
CA ARG A 204 14.17 10.49 -3.96
C ARG A 204 13.39 11.77 -3.66
N ASN A 205 14.05 12.93 -3.76
CA ASN A 205 13.42 14.22 -3.50
C ASN A 205 12.31 14.52 -4.53
N THR A 206 12.52 14.15 -5.79
CA THR A 206 11.51 14.31 -6.84
C THR A 206 10.28 13.45 -6.57
N ILE A 207 10.47 12.19 -6.17
CA ILE A 207 9.36 11.28 -5.82
C ILE A 207 8.60 11.79 -4.60
N ALA A 208 9.31 12.22 -3.56
CA ALA A 208 8.65 12.75 -2.36
C ALA A 208 7.83 14.00 -2.63
N LYS A 209 8.30 14.90 -3.51
CA LYS A 209 7.52 16.05 -3.98
C LYS A 209 6.24 15.60 -4.68
N LYS A 210 6.30 14.60 -5.57
CA LYS A 210 5.11 14.03 -6.23
C LYS A 210 4.11 13.43 -5.22
N LEU A 211 4.61 12.81 -4.16
CA LEU A 211 3.81 12.24 -3.08
C LEU A 211 3.32 13.28 -2.05
N ASN A 212 3.68 14.56 -2.18
CA ASN A 212 3.48 15.59 -1.16
C ASN A 212 3.99 15.17 0.23
N ALA A 213 5.06 14.38 0.27
CA ALA A 213 5.65 13.86 1.50
C ALA A 213 6.81 14.74 1.97
N VAL A 214 6.88 15.01 3.27
CA VAL A 214 8.03 15.68 3.88
C VAL A 214 9.14 14.66 4.09
N ILE A 215 10.33 14.95 3.55
CA ILE A 215 11.53 14.16 3.80
C ILE A 215 12.26 14.80 4.98
N PHE A 216 12.54 14.00 6.01
CA PHE A 216 13.36 14.37 7.16
C PHE A 216 14.81 13.90 6.97
#